data_AF-A0A354CUI6-F1
#
_entry.id   AF-A0A354CUI6-F1
#
_cell.length_a   1.000
_cell.length_b   1.000
_cell.length_c   1.000
_cell.angle_alpha   90.00
_cell.angle_beta   90.00
_cell.angle_gamma   90.00
#
_symmetry.space_group_name_H-M   'P 1'
#
loop_
_entity.id
_entity.type
_entity.pdbx_description
1 polymer ?
#
loop_
_entity_poly.entity_id
_entity_poly.type
_entity_poly.pdbx_seq_one_letter_code
_entity_poly.pdbx_strand_id
1 'polypeptide(L)'
;MADEIDYGFSTGEKDDNPDGLSSWIWTQTEASEIIIPAYVDGKPITRLSMNAIQAPKLRRLFIPATVKEIRYFPSIFGSFEEFIAEVDPENPWFSSDGKAIFTKDKSRLVLFTARKEKTYEVPDGVRILGKYSFSGCDSHLEKVILPEGLEEIDEYAFYNSNIEKLALPDSLRVIGDSAFYNLESKMLDIQLSKNLEAIKDKAFFTVCCVNELYIHSKLKEIGKNAFPRRVNSIKADDDNEIFAAKDGMLYSKDAKNLFFASMEVSGKVIIPEGVEVIKECVFSRNDKITEVVLPACLHTIEDNAFQYCFSLQKINLENVNKIGSNAFNSTAITEAEVCARYICCFGDCSKLKKLTLKNTKVIGDFAFSGCSSLKELALPESLETIEMEAFENMPLINAIIPKSVTKIGDFAFETERVEIYDTEKSPVSRGRAFSNKDHLLIVRCPKDDKIKFAVPVYRSEPIDDFSQLSDEVIMSLFNGTTETYDYTLYDLVFQKTYNGENISGKFMAAYYRLMYPIDLGSEARKMYISYIDEHAEDILSLKPEKADISQWLKDYKENKDIYNADIGDDGETGDENKLASEENEERLKNILWKKELDEYKL
;
A
#
# COMPACT_ATOMS: atom_id res chain seq x y z
N MET A 1 33.71 -14.87 25.70
CA MET A 1 32.41 -14.16 25.60
C MET A 1 31.40 -14.62 26.67
N ALA A 2 31.82 -15.17 27.83
CA ALA A 2 30.89 -15.67 28.88
C ALA A 2 31.05 -15.02 30.27
N ASP A 3 31.81 -13.92 30.39
CA ASP A 3 32.19 -13.30 31.67
C ASP A 3 31.74 -11.84 31.85
N GLU A 4 30.88 -11.31 30.96
CA GLU A 4 30.37 -9.94 31.05
C GLU A 4 28.85 -9.93 31.17
N ILE A 5 28.31 -8.96 31.92
CA ILE A 5 26.87 -8.76 32.15
C ILE A 5 26.39 -7.52 31.38
N ASP A 6 25.30 -7.67 30.63
CA ASP A 6 24.53 -6.58 30.04
C ASP A 6 23.39 -6.21 31.01
N TYR A 7 23.31 -4.93 31.41
CA TYR A 7 22.37 -4.48 32.43
C TYR A 7 21.24 -3.65 31.80
N GLY A 8 19.98 -4.01 32.09
CA GLY A 8 18.82 -3.29 31.56
C GLY A 8 17.50 -3.60 32.27
N PHE A 9 16.64 -2.60 32.48
CA PHE A 9 15.31 -2.69 33.11
C PHE A 9 14.22 -3.02 32.02
N SER A 10 12.99 -3.48 32.29
CA SER A 10 11.92 -3.61 31.24
C SER A 10 10.55 -3.82 31.89
N THR A 11 9.48 -3.52 31.16
CA THR A 11 8.09 -3.85 31.53
C THR A 11 7.49 -5.04 30.79
N GLY A 12 8.25 -5.74 29.94
CA GLY A 12 7.79 -6.91 29.18
C GLY A 12 8.31 -8.25 29.70
N GLU A 13 7.57 -9.32 29.39
CA GLU A 13 8.02 -10.70 29.58
C GLU A 13 9.34 -10.99 28.83
N LYS A 14 10.01 -12.05 29.28
CA LYS A 14 11.43 -12.41 29.09
C LYS A 14 11.90 -12.69 27.64
N ASP A 15 11.11 -12.34 26.62
CA ASP A 15 11.35 -12.76 25.25
C ASP A 15 11.62 -11.55 24.36
N ASP A 16 12.90 -11.20 24.28
CA ASP A 16 13.60 -10.87 23.03
C ASP A 16 15.08 -10.67 23.36
N ASN A 17 15.84 -11.77 23.30
CA ASN A 17 17.30 -11.78 23.32
C ASN A 17 17.75 -11.90 21.86
N PRO A 18 18.11 -10.80 21.15
CA PRO A 18 18.41 -10.88 19.73
C PRO A 18 19.71 -11.64 19.43
N ASP A 19 20.61 -11.74 20.41
CA ASP A 19 22.02 -12.10 20.18
C ASP A 19 22.49 -13.37 20.91
N GLY A 20 21.62 -14.06 21.66
CA GLY A 20 21.94 -15.36 22.27
C GLY A 20 23.14 -15.37 23.24
N LEU A 21 23.62 -14.20 23.70
CA LEU A 21 24.81 -14.05 24.54
C LEU A 21 24.54 -13.11 25.74
N SER A 22 24.98 -13.56 26.92
CA SER A 22 25.05 -12.88 28.23
C SER A 22 23.77 -12.81 29.10
N SER A 23 24.01 -12.80 30.41
CA SER A 23 23.03 -12.72 31.49
C SER A 23 22.50 -11.30 31.62
N TRP A 24 21.20 -11.12 31.44
CA TRP A 24 20.49 -9.85 31.62
C TRP A 24 19.96 -9.71 33.04
N ILE A 25 20.13 -8.53 33.65
CA ILE A 25 19.50 -8.21 34.94
C ILE A 25 18.40 -7.20 34.69
N TRP A 26 17.16 -7.70 34.79
CA TRP A 26 15.94 -6.90 34.72
C TRP A 26 15.55 -6.41 36.12
N THR A 27 15.42 -5.10 36.26
CA THR A 27 14.88 -4.48 37.48
C THR A 27 13.68 -3.63 37.10
N GLN A 28 12.54 -3.78 37.77
CA GLN A 28 11.46 -2.79 37.77
C GLN A 28 11.64 -1.94 39.01
N THR A 29 11.69 -0.62 38.88
CA THR A 29 11.94 0.26 40.03
C THR A 29 11.18 1.58 39.93
N GLU A 30 10.52 1.93 41.03
CA GLU A 30 9.94 3.25 41.28
C GLU A 30 10.97 4.22 41.89
N ALA A 31 12.24 3.79 42.00
CA ALA A 31 13.29 4.58 42.63
C ALA A 31 13.62 5.83 41.81
N SER A 32 13.76 6.95 42.51
CA SER A 32 14.23 8.20 41.94
C SER A 32 15.74 8.25 41.73
N GLU A 33 16.47 7.27 42.26
CA GLU A 33 17.92 7.17 42.16
C GLU A 33 18.31 5.73 41.90
N ILE A 34 19.13 5.52 40.87
CA ILE A 34 19.64 4.22 40.45
C ILE A 34 21.16 4.29 40.46
N ILE A 35 21.77 3.40 41.24
CA ILE A 35 23.23 3.20 41.24
C ILE A 35 23.47 1.86 40.57
N ILE A 36 24.07 1.87 39.39
CA ILE A 36 24.40 0.63 38.69
C ILE A 36 25.58 -0.02 39.43
N PRO A 37 25.44 -1.27 39.91
CA PRO A 37 26.55 -1.94 40.57
C PRO A 37 27.69 -2.19 39.57
N ALA A 38 28.94 -2.12 40.03
CA ALA A 38 30.08 -2.44 39.17
C ALA A 38 30.16 -3.94 38.84
N TYR A 39 29.68 -4.80 39.75
CA TYR A 39 29.71 -6.25 39.64
C TYR A 39 28.40 -6.86 40.10
N VAL A 40 27.95 -7.92 39.43
CA VAL A 40 26.90 -8.83 39.93
C VAL A 40 27.41 -10.26 39.81
N ASP A 41 27.26 -11.03 40.89
CA ASP A 41 27.76 -12.41 40.99
C ASP A 41 29.25 -12.55 40.59
N GLY A 42 30.05 -11.55 40.95
CA GLY A 42 31.49 -11.49 40.65
C GLY A 42 31.85 -11.13 39.21
N LYS A 43 30.86 -10.89 38.34
CA LYS A 43 31.08 -10.49 36.94
C LYS A 43 30.87 -8.98 36.75
N PRO A 44 31.73 -8.29 35.99
CA PRO A 44 31.59 -6.85 35.76
C PRO A 44 30.40 -6.55 34.85
N ILE A 45 29.68 -5.47 35.18
CA ILE A 45 28.69 -4.88 34.28
C ILE A 45 29.45 -3.98 33.31
N THR A 46 29.45 -4.36 32.03
CA THR A 46 30.23 -3.66 31.00
C THR A 46 29.38 -2.92 29.99
N ARG A 47 28.09 -3.28 29.84
CA ARG A 47 27.17 -2.57 28.97
C ARG A 47 25.92 -2.15 29.71
N LEU A 48 25.46 -0.95 29.38
CA LEU A 48 24.21 -0.38 29.85
C LEU A 48 23.27 -0.22 28.65
N SER A 49 22.10 -0.86 28.69
CA SER A 49 21.02 -0.58 27.74
C SER A 49 20.03 0.40 28.36
N MET A 50 19.89 1.58 27.75
CA MET A 50 19.05 2.67 28.25
C MET A 50 17.57 2.49 27.90
N ASN A 51 17.23 1.71 26.86
CA ASN A 51 15.84 1.30 26.52
C ASN A 51 15.16 0.62 27.69
N ALA A 52 16.03 0.03 28.49
CA ALA A 52 15.66 -0.85 29.51
C ALA A 52 15.12 -0.02 30.69
N ILE A 53 15.65 1.19 30.96
CA ILE A 53 15.31 2.03 32.13
C ILE A 53 13.89 2.62 32.08
N GLN A 54 12.85 1.79 32.20
CA GLN A 54 11.47 2.21 32.43
C GLN A 54 11.27 2.60 33.90
N ALA A 55 11.92 3.69 34.30
CA ALA A 55 11.83 4.29 35.63
C ALA A 55 11.26 5.70 35.50
N PRO A 56 9.91 5.86 35.49
CA PRO A 56 9.27 7.17 35.25
C PRO A 56 9.61 8.21 36.33
N LYS A 57 10.08 7.77 37.51
CA LYS A 57 10.49 8.65 38.62
C LYS A 57 11.99 8.91 38.68
N LEU A 58 12.78 8.38 37.75
CA LEU A 58 14.24 8.52 37.79
C LEU A 58 14.65 9.99 37.78
N ARG A 59 15.50 10.37 38.73
CA ARG A 59 16.10 11.70 38.85
C ARG A 59 17.62 11.64 38.84
N ARG A 60 18.22 10.52 39.23
CA ARG A 60 19.68 10.33 39.27
C ARG A 60 20.09 8.92 38.84
N LEU A 61 21.09 8.82 37.97
CA LEU A 61 21.68 7.56 37.53
C LEU A 61 23.20 7.61 37.72
N PHE A 62 23.77 6.68 38.49
CA PHE A 62 25.22 6.54 38.65
C PHE A 62 25.75 5.37 37.81
N ILE A 63 26.77 5.64 36.99
CA ILE A 63 27.40 4.71 36.05
C ILE A 63 28.81 4.35 36.58
N PRO A 64 29.08 3.07 36.92
CA PRO A 64 30.35 2.65 37.53
C PRO A 64 31.49 2.59 36.52
N ALA A 65 32.73 2.50 37.02
CA ALA A 65 33.94 2.44 36.19
C ALA A 65 34.01 1.23 35.23
N THR A 66 33.21 0.19 35.43
CA THR A 66 33.22 -1.04 34.60
C THR A 66 32.45 -0.91 33.29
N VAL A 67 31.56 0.08 33.16
CA VAL A 67 30.71 0.27 31.98
C VAL A 67 31.52 0.89 30.85
N LYS A 68 31.64 0.15 29.74
CA LYS A 68 32.38 0.52 28.51
C LYS A 68 31.46 0.83 27.33
N GLU A 69 30.17 0.50 27.41
CA GLU A 69 29.21 0.70 26.33
C GLU A 69 27.85 1.15 26.89
N ILE A 70 27.27 2.18 26.27
CA ILE A 70 25.91 2.65 26.56
C ILE A 70 25.13 2.60 25.25
N ARG A 71 24.07 1.78 25.21
CA ARG A 71 23.17 1.68 24.06
C ARG A 71 21.85 2.35 24.38
N TYR A 72 21.32 3.10 23.42
CA TYR A 72 19.97 3.63 23.48
C TYR A 72 19.31 3.37 22.12
N PHE A 73 18.08 2.89 22.17
CA PHE A 73 17.14 2.72 21.08
C PHE A 73 15.78 3.15 21.65
N PRO A 74 15.25 4.29 21.23
CA PRO A 74 13.92 4.73 21.61
C PRO A 74 12.88 3.84 20.91
N SER A 75 12.71 2.60 21.38
CA SER A 75 11.64 1.72 20.91
C SER A 75 10.45 1.81 21.88
N ILE A 76 9.38 2.45 21.40
CA ILE A 76 7.98 2.06 21.66
C ILE A 76 7.37 2.49 23.03
N PHE A 77 8.13 2.80 24.08
CA PHE A 77 7.56 3.01 25.44
C PHE A 77 7.98 4.28 26.20
N GLY A 78 7.96 5.43 25.53
CA GLY A 78 7.82 6.73 26.20
C GLY A 78 9.11 7.51 26.45
N SER A 79 8.94 8.81 26.65
CA SER A 79 9.96 9.72 27.13
C SER A 79 10.34 9.35 28.57
N PHE A 80 11.64 9.20 28.86
CA PHE A 80 12.10 9.20 30.24
C PHE A 80 12.08 10.64 30.75
N GLU A 81 11.65 10.86 32.00
CA GLU A 81 11.80 12.16 32.65
C GLU A 81 13.29 12.55 32.74
N GLU A 82 13.57 13.85 32.82
CA GLU A 82 14.92 14.36 33.09
C GLU A 82 15.58 13.65 34.28
N PHE A 83 16.85 13.26 34.10
CA PHE A 83 17.68 12.76 35.18
C PHE A 83 19.12 13.27 35.08
N ILE A 84 19.78 13.37 36.23
CA ILE A 84 21.20 13.65 36.34
C ILE A 84 21.95 12.34 36.11
N ALA A 85 22.79 12.30 35.08
CA ALA A 85 23.71 11.19 34.87
C ALA A 85 25.03 11.50 35.57
N GLU A 86 25.45 10.65 36.51
CA GLU A 86 26.76 10.70 37.15
C GLU A 86 27.59 9.52 36.64
N VAL A 87 28.85 9.78 36.32
CA VAL A 87 29.79 8.76 35.88
C VAL A 87 30.93 8.73 36.89
N ASP A 88 31.29 7.53 37.32
CA ASP A 88 32.46 7.29 38.17
C ASP A 88 33.69 8.01 37.61
N PRO A 89 34.39 8.87 38.39
CA PRO A 89 35.58 9.57 37.93
C PRO A 89 36.66 8.64 37.35
N GLU A 90 36.74 7.40 37.85
CA GLU A 90 37.67 6.37 37.41
C GLU A 90 37.18 5.60 36.17
N ASN A 91 35.96 5.87 35.66
CA ASN A 91 35.50 5.28 34.41
C ASN A 91 36.40 5.75 33.25
N PRO A 92 37.06 4.84 32.51
CA PRO A 92 37.97 5.21 31.43
C PRO A 92 37.28 5.45 30.08
N TRP A 93 35.98 5.18 29.96
CA TRP A 93 35.21 5.28 28.70
C TRP A 93 34.28 6.48 28.65
N PHE A 94 33.69 6.88 29.78
CA PHE A 94 32.68 7.93 29.83
C PHE A 94 33.02 9.03 30.84
N SER A 95 32.40 10.19 30.62
CA SER A 95 32.33 11.27 31.58
C SER A 95 30.95 11.93 31.51
N SER A 96 30.59 12.75 32.50
CA SER A 96 29.33 13.48 32.50
C SER A 96 29.52 14.89 33.05
N ASP A 97 28.73 15.83 32.56
CA ASP A 97 28.57 17.18 33.15
C ASP A 97 27.31 17.29 34.05
N GLY A 98 26.64 16.16 34.29
CA GLY A 98 25.36 16.07 35.00
C GLY A 98 24.14 16.28 34.11
N LYS A 99 24.31 16.81 32.89
CA LYS A 99 23.23 17.05 31.90
C LYS A 99 23.31 16.14 30.68
N ALA A 100 24.51 15.68 30.35
CA ALA A 100 24.78 14.76 29.27
C ALA A 100 25.94 13.82 29.62
N ILE A 101 25.91 12.65 29.00
CA ILE A 101 26.98 11.66 29.04
C ILE A 101 27.82 11.83 27.79
N PHE A 102 29.14 11.81 27.95
CA PHE A 102 30.13 11.93 26.89
C PHE A 102 31.09 10.76 26.92
N THR A 103 31.84 10.56 25.85
CA THR A 103 33.09 9.79 25.91
C THR A 103 34.08 10.44 26.90
N LYS A 104 35.05 9.67 27.40
CA LYS A 104 36.01 10.14 28.41
C LYS A 104 36.81 11.35 27.95
N ASP A 105 37.18 11.36 26.66
CA ASP A 105 37.87 12.47 25.99
C ASP A 105 36.93 13.64 25.61
N LYS A 106 35.62 13.49 25.85
CA LYS A 106 34.54 14.43 25.48
C LYS A 106 34.42 14.71 23.98
N SER A 107 34.97 13.86 23.12
CA SER A 107 34.84 14.02 21.65
C SER A 107 33.47 13.63 21.12
N ARG A 108 32.68 12.83 21.84
CA ARG A 108 31.32 12.44 21.46
C ARG A 108 30.33 12.66 22.61
N LEU A 109 29.22 13.32 22.30
CA LEU A 109 28.04 13.36 23.18
C LEU A 109 27.24 12.08 22.94
N VAL A 110 27.17 11.22 23.96
CA VAL A 110 26.56 9.90 23.89
C VAL A 110 25.05 10.01 24.15
N LEU A 111 24.65 10.73 25.19
CA LEU A 111 23.25 10.90 25.55
C LEU A 111 23.01 12.19 26.33
N PHE A 112 22.01 12.95 25.92
CA PHE A 112 21.48 14.10 26.65
C PHE A 112 20.36 13.64 27.61
N THR A 113 20.48 14.02 28.88
CA THR A 113 19.58 13.56 29.96
C THR A 113 18.81 14.71 30.62
N ALA A 114 19.25 15.96 30.45
CA ALA A 114 18.63 17.16 31.02
C ALA A 114 17.40 17.67 30.23
N ARG A 115 16.36 16.85 30.09
CA ARG A 115 15.21 17.09 29.17
C ARG A 115 14.27 18.25 29.54
N LYS A 116 14.45 18.90 30.70
CA LYS A 116 13.69 20.11 31.08
C LYS A 116 14.41 21.40 30.73
N GLU A 117 15.66 21.32 30.26
CA GLU A 117 16.38 22.48 29.80
C GLU A 117 15.72 23.06 28.55
N LYS A 118 15.55 24.37 28.52
CA LYS A 118 15.11 25.07 27.31
C LYS A 118 16.22 25.23 26.30
N THR A 119 17.45 25.33 26.78
CA THR A 119 18.63 25.53 25.95
C THR A 119 19.78 24.69 26.48
N TYR A 120 20.47 24.03 25.57
CA TYR A 120 21.70 23.34 25.89
C TYR A 120 22.83 23.80 24.97
N GLU A 121 23.96 24.13 25.57
CA GLU A 121 25.21 24.43 24.87
C GLU A 121 26.10 23.19 24.92
N VAL A 122 26.30 22.58 23.75
CA VAL A 122 27.16 21.41 23.63
C VAL A 122 28.61 21.87 23.84
N PRO A 123 29.36 21.29 24.78
CA PRO A 123 30.70 21.78 25.13
C PRO A 123 31.70 21.79 23.97
N ASP A 124 32.63 22.76 24.01
CA ASP A 124 33.79 22.78 23.14
C ASP A 124 34.60 21.48 23.25
N GLY A 125 35.04 20.97 22.10
CA GLY A 125 35.77 19.70 21.99
C GLY A 125 34.91 18.53 21.50
N VAL A 126 33.58 18.62 21.63
CA VAL A 126 32.68 17.64 21.01
C VAL A 126 32.80 17.73 19.48
N ARG A 127 33.01 16.57 18.85
CA ARG A 127 33.12 16.36 17.40
C ARG A 127 31.92 15.60 16.84
N ILE A 128 31.27 14.77 17.65
CA ILE A 128 30.17 13.91 17.19
C ILE A 128 28.99 14.00 18.17
N LEU A 129 27.79 14.24 17.63
CA LEU A 129 26.55 13.94 18.34
C LEU A 129 26.17 12.50 18.03
N GLY A 130 26.22 11.63 19.03
CA GLY A 130 26.02 10.20 18.85
C GLY A 130 24.59 9.81 18.49
N LYS A 131 24.44 8.56 18.06
CA LYS A 131 23.15 7.96 17.73
C LYS A 131 22.13 8.19 18.86
N TYR A 132 20.97 8.75 18.52
CA TYR A 132 19.90 9.11 19.45
C TYR A 132 20.25 10.10 20.58
N SER A 133 21.36 10.84 20.50
CA SER A 133 21.87 11.60 21.64
C SER A 133 20.89 12.64 22.21
N PHE A 134 20.05 13.25 21.37
CA PHE A 134 18.97 14.18 21.73
C PHE A 134 17.57 13.62 21.42
N SER A 135 17.43 12.32 21.15
CA SER A 135 16.17 11.73 20.73
C SER A 135 15.09 11.80 21.82
N GLY A 136 13.86 12.11 21.45
CA GLY A 136 12.70 12.21 22.34
C GLY A 136 12.72 13.47 23.23
N CYS A 137 13.54 14.48 22.91
CA CYS A 137 13.53 15.75 23.63
C CYS A 137 12.35 16.61 23.16
N ASP A 138 11.13 16.10 23.36
CA ASP A 138 9.87 16.63 22.80
C ASP A 138 9.18 17.68 23.70
N SER A 139 9.52 17.70 25.00
CA SER A 139 8.72 18.46 25.98
C SER A 139 9.21 19.88 26.29
N HIS A 140 10.53 20.15 26.27
CA HIS A 140 11.06 21.46 26.73
C HIS A 140 12.30 21.99 25.98
N LEU A 141 13.09 21.14 25.31
CA LEU A 141 14.34 21.57 24.68
C LEU A 141 14.08 22.30 23.36
N GLU A 142 14.02 23.63 23.44
CA GLU A 142 13.71 24.52 22.30
C GLU A 142 14.96 24.85 21.46
N LYS A 143 16.16 24.88 22.06
CA LYS A 143 17.40 25.32 21.40
C LYS A 143 18.60 24.46 21.78
N VAL A 144 19.39 24.09 20.78
CA VAL A 144 20.72 23.49 20.99
C VAL A 144 21.77 24.35 20.29
N ILE A 145 22.82 24.71 21.02
CA ILE A 145 23.98 25.45 20.48
C ILE A 145 25.07 24.41 20.22
N LEU A 146 25.43 24.24 18.95
CA LEU A 146 26.46 23.30 18.51
C LEU A 146 27.84 23.99 18.49
N PRO A 147 28.94 23.30 18.87
CA PRO A 147 30.27 23.88 18.84
C PRO A 147 30.80 23.96 17.41
N GLU A 148 31.63 24.96 17.13
CA GLU A 148 32.30 25.17 15.82
C GLU A 148 33.32 24.07 15.45
N GLY A 149 33.52 23.08 16.32
CA GLY A 149 34.32 21.89 16.03
C GLY A 149 33.49 20.66 15.69
N LEU A 150 32.15 20.72 15.71
CA LEU A 150 31.31 19.56 15.45
C LEU A 150 31.43 19.09 14.00
N GLU A 151 31.80 17.83 13.79
CA GLU A 151 32.05 17.23 12.47
C GLU A 151 30.90 16.34 12.01
N GLU A 152 30.15 15.73 12.93
CA GLU A 152 29.12 14.74 12.60
C GLU A 152 27.91 14.80 13.53
N ILE A 153 26.72 14.67 12.93
CA ILE A 153 25.46 14.40 13.62
C ILE A 153 25.03 13.00 13.17
N ASP A 154 25.08 12.05 14.09
CA ASP A 154 24.87 10.62 13.80
C ASP A 154 23.37 10.29 13.65
N GLU A 155 23.10 9.03 13.28
CA GLU A 155 21.76 8.52 13.01
C GLU A 155 20.76 8.83 14.15
N TYR A 156 19.57 9.31 13.81
CA TYR A 156 18.50 9.63 14.76
C TYR A 156 18.88 10.57 15.92
N ALA A 157 19.98 11.33 15.84
CA ALA A 157 20.46 12.16 16.94
C ALA A 157 19.37 13.07 17.55
N PHE A 158 18.49 13.67 16.74
CA PHE A 158 17.36 14.50 17.14
C PHE A 158 16.00 13.87 16.80
N TYR A 159 15.91 12.55 16.76
CA TYR A 159 14.65 11.87 16.46
C TYR A 159 13.56 12.24 17.49
N ASN A 160 12.37 12.63 17.03
CA ASN A 160 11.25 12.99 17.92
C ASN A 160 11.60 14.09 18.95
N SER A 161 12.39 15.09 18.55
CA SER A 161 12.71 16.26 19.38
C SER A 161 11.85 17.47 19.01
N ASN A 162 11.73 18.44 19.91
CA ASN A 162 10.96 19.68 19.70
C ASN A 162 11.89 20.90 19.56
N ILE A 163 13.07 20.70 18.97
CA ILE A 163 14.03 21.76 18.74
C ILE A 163 13.50 22.75 17.70
N GLU A 164 13.47 24.04 18.06
CA GLU A 164 12.98 25.11 17.19
C GLU A 164 14.12 25.84 16.48
N LYS A 165 15.28 25.90 17.15
CA LYS A 165 16.44 26.67 16.69
C LYS A 165 17.68 25.81 16.76
N LEU A 166 18.25 25.55 15.60
CA LEU A 166 19.51 24.86 15.43
C LEU A 166 20.28 25.52 14.29
N ALA A 167 21.47 26.04 14.61
CA ALA A 167 22.41 26.48 13.59
C ALA A 167 23.43 25.36 13.39
N LEU A 168 23.59 24.89 12.15
CA LEU A 168 24.59 23.89 11.81
C LEU A 168 25.95 24.60 11.67
N PRO A 169 27.00 24.16 12.39
CA PRO A 169 28.31 24.81 12.35
C PRO A 169 29.03 24.51 11.03
N ASP A 170 29.91 25.42 10.60
CA ASP A 170 30.67 25.28 9.36
C ASP A 170 31.62 24.08 9.36
N SER A 171 31.98 23.54 10.53
CA SER A 171 32.80 22.33 10.65
C SER A 171 32.05 21.04 10.30
N LEU A 172 30.72 21.07 10.24
CA LEU A 172 29.89 19.88 10.07
C LEU A 172 30.10 19.29 8.67
N ARG A 173 30.40 17.99 8.62
CA ARG A 173 30.70 17.22 7.40
C ARG A 173 29.63 16.18 7.09
N VAL A 174 28.99 15.58 8.10
CA VAL A 174 28.04 14.49 7.90
C VAL A 174 26.78 14.66 8.75
N ILE A 175 25.62 14.42 8.13
CA ILE A 175 24.33 14.29 8.81
C ILE A 175 23.79 12.90 8.52
N GLY A 176 23.65 12.10 9.59
CA GLY A 176 23.27 10.69 9.56
C GLY A 176 21.79 10.43 9.28
N ASP A 177 21.48 9.14 9.13
CA ASP A 177 20.15 8.69 8.73
C ASP A 177 19.09 9.17 9.73
N SER A 178 18.02 9.77 9.22
CA SER A 178 16.88 10.23 10.03
C SER A 178 17.27 11.12 11.23
N ALA A 179 18.43 11.80 11.17
CA ALA A 179 18.96 12.60 12.26
C ALA A 179 17.97 13.63 12.82
N PHE A 180 17.13 14.22 11.95
CA PHE A 180 16.09 15.20 12.29
C PHE A 180 14.68 14.69 11.92
N TYR A 181 14.45 13.38 12.07
CA TYR A 181 13.15 12.78 11.79
C TYR A 181 12.16 12.98 12.94
N ASN A 182 10.89 13.18 12.59
CA ASN A 182 9.77 13.51 13.46
C ASN A 182 9.96 14.75 14.35
N LEU A 183 10.56 15.83 13.85
CA LEU A 183 10.54 17.11 14.56
C LEU A 183 9.16 17.76 14.46
N GLU A 184 8.46 17.90 15.59
CA GLU A 184 7.10 18.45 15.67
C GLU A 184 7.04 19.95 15.30
N SER A 185 6.95 20.21 14.01
CA SER A 185 6.24 21.35 13.39
C SER A 185 6.50 22.79 13.88
N LYS A 186 7.76 23.19 14.07
CA LYS A 186 8.15 24.60 13.96
C LYS A 186 9.20 24.78 12.87
N MET A 187 9.10 25.89 12.13
CA MET A 187 10.02 26.22 11.04
C MET A 187 11.46 26.22 11.54
N LEU A 188 12.25 25.25 11.10
CA LEU A 188 13.70 25.29 11.23
C LEU A 188 14.23 25.86 9.92
N ASP A 189 14.79 27.08 9.97
CA ASP A 189 15.57 27.59 8.84
C ASP A 189 16.89 26.82 8.81
N ILE A 190 16.94 25.76 8.01
CA ILE A 190 18.12 24.91 7.89
C ILE A 190 19.08 25.56 6.92
N GLN A 191 20.12 26.18 7.46
CA GLN A 191 21.31 26.56 6.70
C GLN A 191 22.29 25.40 6.74
N LEU A 192 22.54 24.79 5.58
CA LEU A 192 23.52 23.72 5.46
C LEU A 192 24.93 24.28 5.61
N SER A 193 25.81 23.53 6.29
CA SER A 193 27.24 23.85 6.36
C SER A 193 27.86 23.86 4.96
N LYS A 194 28.73 24.84 4.70
CA LYS A 194 29.51 24.90 3.45
C LYS A 194 30.52 23.76 3.28
N ASN A 195 30.85 23.07 4.38
CA ASN A 195 31.76 21.93 4.38
C ASN A 195 31.03 20.58 4.49
N LEU A 196 29.70 20.58 4.39
CA LEU A 196 28.92 19.36 4.42
C LEU A 196 29.23 18.48 3.21
N GLU A 197 29.56 17.22 3.47
CA GLU A 197 29.97 16.23 2.47
C GLU A 197 28.87 15.20 2.19
N ALA A 198 28.07 14.86 3.21
CA ALA A 198 26.98 13.90 3.06
C ALA A 198 25.76 14.26 3.92
N ILE A 199 24.58 14.10 3.32
CA ILE A 199 23.28 14.06 4.00
C ILE A 199 22.68 12.69 3.74
N LYS A 200 22.46 11.89 4.78
CA LYS A 200 22.00 10.50 4.67
C LYS A 200 20.47 10.39 4.58
N ASP A 201 19.95 9.16 4.51
CA ASP A 201 18.56 8.88 4.17
C ASP A 201 17.61 9.52 5.20
N LYS A 202 16.56 10.16 4.71
CA LYS A 202 15.49 10.78 5.51
C LYS A 202 15.98 11.79 6.57
N ALA A 203 17.22 12.27 6.48
CA ALA A 203 17.84 13.14 7.49
C ALA A 203 16.92 14.28 7.94
N PHE A 204 16.21 14.93 7.00
CA PHE A 204 15.28 16.02 7.26
C PHE A 204 13.85 15.77 6.76
N PHE A 205 13.48 14.52 6.43
CA PHE A 205 12.27 14.21 5.65
C PHE A 205 10.96 14.80 6.21
N THR A 206 10.81 14.79 7.53
CA THR A 206 9.61 15.24 8.23
C THR A 206 9.72 16.68 8.74
N VAL A 207 10.88 17.33 8.56
CA VAL A 207 11.07 18.70 9.01
C VAL A 207 10.11 19.62 8.26
N CYS A 208 9.65 20.66 8.95
CA CYS A 208 8.79 21.67 8.36
C CYS A 208 9.51 22.52 7.32
N CYS A 209 8.74 23.39 6.67
CA CYS A 209 9.15 24.08 5.46
C CYS A 209 10.49 24.82 5.59
N VAL A 210 11.36 24.64 4.60
CA VAL A 210 12.61 25.39 4.43
C VAL A 210 12.39 26.45 3.36
N ASN A 211 12.80 27.69 3.65
CA ASN A 211 12.60 28.78 2.72
C ASN A 211 13.53 28.68 1.50
N GLU A 212 14.82 28.47 1.73
CA GLU A 212 15.80 28.27 0.66
C GLU A 212 16.77 27.18 1.07
N LEU A 213 16.95 26.19 0.21
CA LEU A 213 17.94 25.14 0.37
C LEU A 213 19.12 25.42 -0.55
N TYR A 214 20.33 25.54 0.01
CA TYR A 214 21.54 25.83 -0.75
C TYR A 214 22.50 24.64 -0.72
N ILE A 215 22.81 24.08 -1.88
CA ILE A 215 23.72 22.95 -2.04
C ILE A 215 25.14 23.45 -2.30
N HIS A 216 26.01 23.33 -1.30
CA HIS A 216 27.39 23.80 -1.39
C HIS A 216 28.32 22.84 -2.13
N SER A 217 29.45 23.37 -2.63
CA SER A 217 30.40 22.67 -3.52
C SER A 217 30.97 21.36 -2.99
N LYS A 218 31.07 21.20 -1.65
CA LYS A 218 31.61 19.99 -1.00
C LYS A 218 30.62 18.84 -0.84
N LEU A 219 29.33 19.06 -1.06
CA LEU A 219 28.32 18.03 -0.88
C LEU A 219 28.43 16.99 -1.99
N LYS A 220 28.68 15.73 -1.60
CA LYS A 220 28.93 14.59 -2.51
C LYS A 220 27.82 13.56 -2.48
N GLU A 221 27.05 13.52 -1.39
CA GLU A 221 26.04 12.48 -1.18
C GLU A 221 24.75 13.08 -0.61
N ILE A 222 23.64 12.71 -1.26
CA ILE A 222 22.27 12.99 -0.81
C ILE A 222 21.54 11.65 -0.78
N GLY A 223 21.18 11.22 0.42
CA GLY A 223 20.41 10.01 0.67
C GLY A 223 18.97 10.12 0.18
N LYS A 224 18.30 8.97 0.10
CA LYS A 224 16.90 8.87 -0.28
C LYS A 224 16.04 9.69 0.68
N ASN A 225 15.22 10.58 0.12
CA ASN A 225 14.32 11.47 0.87
C ASN A 225 15.04 12.33 1.92
N ALA A 226 16.32 12.66 1.71
CA ALA A 226 17.15 13.41 2.66
C ALA A 226 16.58 14.79 3.02
N PHE A 227 15.92 15.47 2.07
CA PHE A 227 15.41 16.82 2.25
C PHE A 227 13.99 16.87 2.82
N PRO A 228 13.60 18.01 3.44
CA PRO A 228 12.23 18.26 3.87
C PRO A 228 11.25 18.19 2.70
N ARG A 229 10.02 17.77 2.98
CA ARG A 229 8.94 17.71 1.97
C ARG A 229 8.55 19.07 1.38
N ARG A 230 8.85 20.18 2.04
CA ARG A 230 8.46 21.53 1.61
C ARG A 230 9.67 22.46 1.59
N VAL A 231 10.37 22.54 0.48
CA VAL A 231 11.43 23.53 0.25
C VAL A 231 10.91 24.56 -0.73
N ASN A 232 10.87 25.85 -0.39
CA ASN A 232 10.29 26.86 -1.28
C ASN A 232 11.17 27.10 -2.51
N SER A 233 12.48 27.26 -2.32
CA SER A 233 13.45 27.44 -3.41
C SER A 233 14.73 26.63 -3.17
N ILE A 234 15.41 26.27 -4.25
CA ILE A 234 16.64 25.49 -4.22
C ILE A 234 17.71 26.07 -5.14
N LYS A 235 18.95 26.12 -4.63
CA LYS A 235 20.14 26.60 -5.35
C LYS A 235 21.32 25.65 -5.11
N ALA A 236 22.31 25.71 -5.99
CA ALA A 236 23.54 24.96 -5.86
C ALA A 236 24.73 25.81 -6.34
N ASP A 237 25.91 25.59 -5.75
CA ASP A 237 27.16 26.16 -6.25
C ASP A 237 27.49 25.62 -7.66
N ASP A 238 27.92 26.49 -8.57
CA ASP A 238 28.27 26.11 -9.95
C ASP A 238 29.45 25.12 -10.01
N ASP A 239 30.34 25.15 -9.03
CA ASP A 239 31.52 24.29 -8.90
C ASP A 239 31.25 22.99 -8.13
N ASN A 240 30.01 22.72 -7.68
CA ASN A 240 29.68 21.40 -7.14
C ASN A 240 29.86 20.33 -8.24
N GLU A 241 30.65 19.30 -7.94
CA GLU A 241 31.04 18.26 -8.90
C GLU A 241 29.93 17.21 -9.16
N ILE A 242 28.94 17.10 -8.25
CA ILE A 242 27.94 16.02 -8.23
C ILE A 242 26.52 16.50 -8.49
N PHE A 243 26.18 17.74 -8.11
CA PHE A 243 24.83 18.27 -8.18
C PHE A 243 24.76 19.60 -8.93
N ALA A 244 23.60 19.87 -9.51
CA ALA A 244 23.28 21.15 -10.12
C ALA A 244 21.81 21.50 -9.86
N ALA A 245 21.52 22.76 -9.54
CA ALA A 245 20.15 23.25 -9.38
C ALA A 245 19.78 24.16 -10.55
N LYS A 246 18.62 23.93 -11.16
CA LYS A 246 18.09 24.74 -12.25
C LYS A 246 16.57 24.70 -12.26
N ASP A 247 15.94 25.86 -12.46
CA ASP A 247 14.48 26.00 -12.57
C ASP A 247 13.72 25.39 -11.37
N GLY A 248 14.25 25.57 -10.16
CA GLY A 248 13.68 25.02 -8.92
C GLY A 248 13.87 23.50 -8.75
N MET A 249 14.66 22.85 -9.60
CA MET A 249 14.91 21.41 -9.57
C MET A 249 16.40 21.10 -9.35
N LEU A 250 16.69 20.04 -8.59
CA LEU A 250 18.05 19.57 -8.30
C LEU A 250 18.35 18.27 -9.05
N TYR A 251 19.42 18.29 -9.83
CA TYR A 251 19.86 17.19 -10.67
C TYR A 251 21.23 16.66 -10.23
N SER A 252 21.59 15.46 -10.68
CA SER A 252 23.00 15.09 -10.80
C SER A 252 23.71 15.98 -11.83
N LYS A 253 25.02 16.18 -11.69
CA LYS A 253 25.82 17.04 -12.57
C LYS A 253 25.82 16.56 -14.02
N ASP A 254 25.71 15.24 -14.23
CA ASP A 254 25.54 14.61 -15.53
C ASP A 254 24.10 14.69 -16.08
N ALA A 255 23.19 15.34 -15.35
CA ALA A 255 21.77 15.49 -15.63
C ALA A 255 20.97 14.19 -15.76
N LYS A 256 21.50 13.04 -15.34
CA LYS A 256 20.80 11.74 -15.44
C LYS A 256 19.71 11.52 -14.39
N ASN A 257 19.88 12.08 -13.20
CA ASN A 257 18.99 11.88 -12.07
C ASN A 257 18.40 13.22 -11.64
N LEU A 258 17.08 13.28 -11.50
CA LEU A 258 16.39 14.38 -10.84
C LEU A 258 16.12 13.97 -9.39
N PHE A 259 16.74 14.68 -8.42
CA PHE A 259 16.70 14.34 -6.99
C PHE A 259 15.63 15.09 -6.21
N PHE A 260 15.24 16.29 -6.62
CA PHE A 260 14.32 17.12 -5.85
C PHE A 260 13.69 18.22 -6.71
N ALA A 261 12.45 18.62 -6.41
CA ALA A 261 11.80 19.81 -6.95
C ALA A 261 11.24 20.68 -5.82
N SER A 262 11.53 21.98 -5.85
CA SER A 262 11.04 22.96 -4.89
C SER A 262 9.56 23.31 -5.12
N MET A 263 8.93 23.94 -4.12
CA MET A 263 7.52 24.34 -4.15
C MET A 263 7.24 25.54 -5.07
N GLU A 264 8.27 26.16 -5.66
CA GLU A 264 8.12 27.19 -6.69
C GLU A 264 7.83 26.58 -8.07
N VAL A 265 8.21 25.31 -8.27
CA VAL A 265 7.92 24.56 -9.50
C VAL A 265 6.40 24.38 -9.62
N SER A 266 5.83 24.89 -10.72
CA SER A 266 4.39 25.00 -10.90
C SER A 266 3.99 25.02 -12.38
N GLY A 267 2.71 24.77 -12.65
CA GLY A 267 2.15 24.75 -14.00
C GLY A 267 2.73 23.61 -14.85
N LYS A 268 3.11 23.94 -16.08
CA LYS A 268 3.75 23.01 -17.00
C LYS A 268 5.25 22.90 -16.69
N VAL A 269 5.69 21.71 -16.31
CA VAL A 269 7.09 21.39 -16.03
C VAL A 269 7.69 20.63 -17.21
N ILE A 270 8.85 21.07 -17.67
CA ILE A 270 9.62 20.38 -18.70
C ILE A 270 10.84 19.78 -18.02
N ILE A 271 10.91 18.45 -18.00
CA ILE A 271 12.08 17.74 -17.50
C ILE A 271 13.14 17.75 -18.62
N PRO A 272 14.36 18.25 -18.39
CA PRO A 272 15.37 18.39 -19.44
C PRO A 272 15.77 17.06 -20.10
N GLU A 273 16.19 17.14 -21.37
CA GLU A 273 16.82 16.02 -22.07
C GLU A 273 18.08 15.54 -21.32
N GLY A 274 18.28 14.22 -21.31
CA GLY A 274 19.36 13.56 -20.56
C GLY A 274 18.92 12.98 -19.21
N VAL A 275 17.78 13.42 -18.64
CA VAL A 275 17.24 12.82 -17.41
C VAL A 275 16.72 11.41 -17.71
N GLU A 276 17.35 10.42 -17.10
CA GLU A 276 17.03 8.99 -17.24
C GLU A 276 16.11 8.52 -16.11
N VAL A 277 16.24 9.12 -14.92
CA VAL A 277 15.55 8.72 -13.68
C VAL A 277 14.99 9.91 -12.90
N ILE A 278 13.70 9.86 -12.57
CA ILE A 278 13.08 10.70 -11.54
C ILE A 278 13.11 9.94 -10.22
N LYS A 279 13.82 10.49 -9.23
CA LYS A 279 13.98 9.87 -7.92
C LYS A 279 12.71 9.91 -7.07
N GLU A 280 12.75 9.17 -6.00
CA GLU A 280 11.65 9.06 -5.05
C GLU A 280 11.24 10.42 -4.46
N CYS A 281 9.93 10.61 -4.30
CA CYS A 281 9.30 11.81 -3.75
C CYS A 281 9.63 13.16 -4.41
N VAL A 282 10.30 13.22 -5.57
CA VAL A 282 10.78 14.47 -6.20
C VAL A 282 9.72 15.57 -6.28
N PHE A 283 8.51 15.24 -6.74
CA PHE A 283 7.38 16.15 -6.86
C PHE A 283 6.26 15.85 -5.85
N SER A 284 6.49 14.96 -4.87
CA SER A 284 5.44 14.54 -3.93
C SER A 284 4.80 15.75 -3.25
N ARG A 285 3.46 15.78 -3.24
CA ARG A 285 2.61 16.86 -2.68
C ARG A 285 2.79 18.22 -3.37
N ASN A 286 3.37 18.27 -4.56
CA ASN A 286 3.32 19.48 -5.38
C ASN A 286 1.94 19.61 -6.03
N ASP A 287 1.07 20.40 -5.39
CA ASP A 287 -0.29 20.67 -5.83
C ASP A 287 -0.38 21.80 -6.88
N LYS A 288 0.75 22.31 -7.38
CA LYS A 288 0.80 23.40 -8.36
C LYS A 288 1.18 22.95 -9.76
N ILE A 289 1.80 21.78 -9.92
CA ILE A 289 2.11 21.22 -11.24
C ILE A 289 0.84 20.71 -11.91
N THR A 290 0.69 20.99 -13.21
CA THR A 290 -0.50 20.63 -13.99
C THR A 290 -0.18 19.74 -15.19
N GLU A 291 1.01 19.88 -15.76
CA GLU A 291 1.52 19.07 -16.87
C GLU A 291 3.01 18.78 -16.65
N VAL A 292 3.44 17.56 -16.94
CA VAL A 292 4.86 17.18 -16.93
C VAL A 292 5.23 16.63 -18.30
N VAL A 293 6.24 17.23 -18.92
CA VAL A 293 6.85 16.76 -20.17
C VAL A 293 8.12 16.00 -19.83
N LEU A 294 8.13 14.70 -20.11
CA LEU A 294 9.28 13.81 -19.88
C LEU A 294 10.18 13.79 -21.13
N PRO A 295 11.52 13.68 -20.96
CA PRO A 295 12.44 13.53 -22.08
C PRO A 295 12.39 12.10 -22.64
N ALA A 296 12.87 11.92 -23.86
CA ALA A 296 12.78 10.63 -24.56
C ALA A 296 13.63 9.51 -23.90
N CYS A 297 14.70 9.87 -23.20
CA CYS A 297 15.60 8.92 -22.52
C CYS A 297 15.09 8.44 -21.15
N LEU A 298 14.01 9.02 -20.62
CA LEU A 298 13.52 8.69 -19.29
C LEU A 298 12.86 7.33 -19.28
N HIS A 299 13.42 6.41 -18.49
CA HIS A 299 12.94 5.02 -18.40
C HIS A 299 12.50 4.64 -16.99
N THR A 300 12.73 5.49 -15.97
CA THR A 300 12.39 5.17 -14.59
C THR A 300 11.83 6.35 -13.81
N ILE A 301 10.70 6.11 -13.15
CA ILE A 301 10.10 6.98 -12.13
C ILE A 301 10.06 6.15 -10.85
N GLU A 302 10.73 6.59 -9.80
CA GLU A 302 10.79 5.88 -8.52
C GLU A 302 9.54 6.13 -7.64
N ASP A 303 9.50 5.48 -6.47
CA ASP A 303 8.34 5.47 -5.58
C ASP A 303 7.87 6.89 -5.21
N ASN A 304 6.57 7.08 -5.06
CA ASN A 304 5.95 8.33 -4.61
C ASN A 304 6.33 9.62 -5.39
N ALA A 305 7.00 9.52 -6.54
CA ALA A 305 7.60 10.67 -7.24
C ALA A 305 6.61 11.82 -7.50
N PHE A 306 5.36 11.52 -7.83
CA PHE A 306 4.26 12.49 -8.03
C PHE A 306 3.07 12.22 -7.10
N GLN A 307 3.27 11.52 -5.98
CA GLN A 307 2.20 11.23 -5.02
C GLN A 307 1.56 12.53 -4.52
N TYR A 308 0.23 12.59 -4.44
CA TYR A 308 -0.53 13.77 -3.99
C TYR A 308 -0.31 15.04 -4.83
N CYS A 309 0.10 14.91 -6.11
CA CYS A 309 0.06 16.03 -7.05
C CYS A 309 -1.37 16.23 -7.55
N PHE A 310 -2.24 16.77 -6.68
CA PHE A 310 -3.69 16.89 -6.91
C PHE A 310 -4.08 17.74 -8.14
N SER A 311 -3.14 18.51 -8.70
CA SER A 311 -3.35 19.33 -9.90
C SER A 311 -2.74 18.74 -11.17
N LEU A 312 -1.93 17.67 -11.08
CA LEU A 312 -1.27 17.06 -12.23
C LEU A 312 -2.30 16.34 -13.11
N GLN A 313 -2.57 16.88 -14.29
CA GLN A 313 -3.60 16.38 -15.21
C GLN A 313 -3.04 15.60 -16.39
N LYS A 314 -1.80 15.90 -16.80
CA LYS A 314 -1.22 15.39 -18.04
C LYS A 314 0.24 15.01 -17.87
N ILE A 315 0.55 13.77 -18.23
CA ILE A 315 1.89 13.21 -18.34
C ILE A 315 1.87 12.05 -19.34
N ASN A 316 2.85 11.98 -20.24
CA ASN A 316 2.97 10.88 -21.19
C ASN A 316 3.93 9.82 -20.62
N LEU A 317 3.44 8.60 -20.41
CA LEU A 317 4.18 7.50 -19.79
C LEU A 317 4.57 6.38 -20.77
N GLU A 318 4.37 6.58 -22.08
CA GLU A 318 4.54 5.53 -23.08
C GLU A 318 5.97 4.94 -23.14
N ASN A 319 6.98 5.73 -22.79
CA ASN A 319 8.40 5.34 -22.82
C ASN A 319 8.95 4.93 -21.44
N VAL A 320 8.12 4.94 -20.40
CA VAL A 320 8.56 4.65 -19.02
C VAL A 320 8.39 3.16 -18.72
N ASN A 321 9.52 2.47 -18.54
CA ASN A 321 9.55 1.01 -18.36
C ASN A 321 9.42 0.57 -16.90
N LYS A 322 9.79 1.44 -15.95
CA LYS A 322 9.73 1.19 -14.51
C LYS A 322 9.07 2.36 -13.80
N ILE A 323 7.94 2.11 -13.15
CA ILE A 323 7.21 3.07 -12.33
C ILE A 323 7.10 2.50 -10.92
N GLY A 324 7.57 3.26 -9.94
CA GLY A 324 7.57 2.87 -8.53
C GLY A 324 6.20 2.92 -7.87
N SER A 325 6.13 2.38 -6.66
CA SER A 325 4.91 2.32 -5.86
C SER A 325 4.37 3.70 -5.55
N ASN A 326 3.05 3.87 -5.66
CA ASN A 326 2.33 5.12 -5.41
C ASN A 326 2.85 6.34 -6.21
N ALA A 327 3.63 6.14 -7.27
CA ALA A 327 4.27 7.24 -7.99
C ALA A 327 3.27 8.29 -8.49
N PHE A 328 2.03 7.92 -8.81
CA PHE A 328 0.95 8.80 -9.23
C PHE A 328 -0.27 8.75 -8.32
N ASN A 329 -0.13 8.23 -7.08
CA ASN A 329 -1.29 8.11 -6.20
C ASN A 329 -1.88 9.50 -5.91
N SER A 330 -3.21 9.59 -5.92
CA SER A 330 -3.96 10.84 -5.70
C SER A 330 -3.62 11.98 -6.67
N THR A 331 -3.33 11.66 -7.94
CA THR A 331 -3.14 12.68 -8.99
C THR A 331 -4.45 12.98 -9.73
N ALA A 332 -4.48 14.11 -10.46
CA ALA A 332 -5.62 14.47 -11.30
C ALA A 332 -5.46 14.01 -12.76
N ILE A 333 -4.60 13.01 -13.02
CA ILE A 333 -4.33 12.50 -14.36
C ILE A 333 -5.65 12.01 -14.95
N THR A 334 -5.93 12.45 -16.18
CA THR A 334 -7.21 12.14 -16.86
C THR A 334 -7.10 10.98 -17.83
N GLU A 335 -5.93 10.80 -18.43
CA GLU A 335 -5.61 9.70 -19.33
C GLU A 335 -4.15 9.28 -19.17
N ALA A 336 -3.88 7.98 -19.32
CA ALA A 336 -2.52 7.44 -19.28
C ALA A 336 -2.36 6.27 -20.25
N GLU A 337 -1.19 6.18 -20.85
CA GLU A 337 -0.73 5.00 -21.59
C GLU A 337 0.56 4.49 -20.94
N VAL A 338 0.59 3.23 -20.53
CA VAL A 338 1.65 2.67 -19.69
C VAL A 338 2.24 1.41 -20.32
N CYS A 339 3.57 1.38 -20.40
CA CYS A 339 4.37 0.27 -20.92
C CYS A 339 5.12 -0.52 -19.83
N ALA A 340 4.95 -0.16 -18.55
CA ALA A 340 5.63 -0.79 -17.44
C ALA A 340 5.16 -2.24 -17.21
N ARG A 341 6.12 -3.12 -16.88
CA ARG A 341 5.84 -4.54 -16.59
C ARG A 341 5.05 -4.75 -15.29
N TYR A 342 5.30 -3.91 -14.30
CA TYR A 342 4.69 -3.91 -12.96
C TYR A 342 4.05 -2.54 -12.71
N ILE A 343 2.77 -2.50 -12.31
CA ILE A 343 2.03 -1.26 -12.08
C ILE A 343 1.39 -1.29 -10.69
N CYS A 344 1.69 -0.29 -9.86
CA CYS A 344 1.20 -0.15 -8.48
C CYS A 344 1.07 1.33 -8.08
N CYS A 345 0.77 2.20 -9.05
CA CYS A 345 1.07 3.63 -8.92
C CYS A 345 -0.11 4.59 -9.09
N PHE A 346 -1.31 4.14 -9.46
CA PHE A 346 -2.46 4.99 -9.78
C PHE A 346 -3.59 4.95 -8.74
N GLY A 347 -3.32 4.51 -7.51
CA GLY A 347 -4.32 4.59 -6.43
C GLY A 347 -4.88 6.01 -6.26
N ASP A 348 -6.17 6.14 -5.95
CA ASP A 348 -6.91 7.39 -5.78
C ASP A 348 -6.82 8.39 -6.94
N CYS A 349 -6.49 7.94 -8.16
CA CYS A 349 -6.55 8.77 -9.37
C CYS A 349 -8.00 8.98 -9.82
N SER A 350 -8.79 9.64 -8.98
CA SER A 350 -10.25 9.83 -9.14
C SER A 350 -10.67 10.56 -10.43
N LYS A 351 -9.73 11.18 -11.15
CA LYS A 351 -9.97 11.85 -12.45
C LYS A 351 -9.58 11.01 -13.67
N LEU A 352 -8.95 9.85 -13.47
CA LEU A 352 -8.52 8.97 -14.55
C LEU A 352 -9.74 8.37 -15.24
N LYS A 353 -9.90 8.67 -16.53
CA LYS A 353 -11.03 8.22 -17.36
C LYS A 353 -10.62 7.18 -18.39
N LYS A 354 -9.38 7.24 -18.86
CA LYS A 354 -8.86 6.36 -19.90
C LYS A 354 -7.47 5.85 -19.51
N LEU A 355 -7.30 4.54 -19.57
CA LEU A 355 -6.02 3.89 -19.30
C LEU A 355 -5.76 2.85 -20.38
N THR A 356 -4.53 2.81 -20.89
CA THR A 356 -4.07 1.78 -21.83
C THR A 356 -2.83 1.09 -21.28
N LEU A 357 -2.89 -0.24 -21.18
CA LEU A 357 -1.82 -1.10 -20.67
C LEU A 357 -1.22 -1.91 -21.82
N LYS A 358 0.06 -1.73 -22.14
CA LYS A 358 0.70 -2.38 -23.30
C LYS A 358 1.45 -3.67 -22.97
N ASN A 359 2.37 -3.62 -22.00
CA ASN A 359 3.30 -4.71 -21.68
C ASN A 359 3.18 -5.19 -20.22
N THR A 360 2.07 -4.89 -19.57
CA THR A 360 1.85 -5.18 -18.15
C THR A 360 1.75 -6.68 -17.92
N LYS A 361 2.53 -7.18 -16.95
CA LYS A 361 2.49 -8.56 -16.47
C LYS A 361 1.97 -8.66 -15.05
N VAL A 362 2.16 -7.62 -14.25
CA VAL A 362 1.69 -7.58 -12.86
C VAL A 362 1.00 -6.26 -12.60
N ILE A 363 -0.21 -6.34 -12.06
CA ILE A 363 -0.92 -5.23 -11.43
C ILE A 363 -0.81 -5.46 -9.93
N GLY A 364 -0.03 -4.61 -9.27
CA GLY A 364 0.33 -4.74 -7.88
C GLY A 364 -0.73 -4.23 -6.91
N ASP A 365 -0.44 -4.35 -5.62
CA ASP A 365 -1.36 -3.96 -4.55
C ASP A 365 -1.86 -2.51 -4.73
N PHE A 366 -3.17 -2.30 -4.58
CA PHE A 366 -3.85 -0.99 -4.65
C PHE A 366 -3.61 -0.20 -5.94
N ALA A 367 -3.14 -0.83 -7.03
CA ALA A 367 -2.63 -0.14 -8.22
C ALA A 367 -3.58 0.89 -8.81
N PHE A 368 -4.89 0.61 -8.77
CA PHE A 368 -5.96 1.46 -9.28
C PHE A 368 -7.10 1.64 -8.26
N SER A 369 -6.88 1.29 -6.98
CA SER A 369 -7.90 1.48 -5.93
C SER A 369 -8.38 2.93 -5.92
N GLY A 370 -9.68 3.18 -5.84
CA GLY A 370 -10.25 4.53 -5.81
C GLY A 370 -10.23 5.31 -7.14
N CYS A 371 -9.90 4.67 -8.27
CA CYS A 371 -10.02 5.25 -9.62
C CYS A 371 -11.50 5.41 -10.06
N SER A 372 -12.26 6.24 -9.34
CA SER A 372 -13.72 6.36 -9.44
C SER A 372 -14.27 6.91 -10.77
N SER A 373 -13.41 7.39 -11.68
CA SER A 373 -13.81 7.83 -13.03
C SER A 373 -13.51 6.79 -14.13
N LEU A 374 -12.77 5.72 -13.83
CA LEU A 374 -12.35 4.71 -14.80
C LEU A 374 -13.39 3.58 -14.85
N LYS A 375 -14.30 3.68 -15.83
CA LYS A 375 -15.46 2.78 -15.98
C LYS A 375 -15.17 1.51 -16.78
N GLU A 376 -14.15 1.57 -17.62
CA GLU A 376 -13.73 0.47 -18.46
C GLU A 376 -12.21 0.35 -18.42
N LEU A 377 -11.71 -0.89 -18.40
CA LEU A 377 -10.29 -1.17 -18.46
C LEU A 377 -10.08 -2.50 -19.19
N ALA A 378 -9.42 -2.43 -20.34
CA ALA A 378 -8.96 -3.63 -21.04
C ALA A 378 -7.67 -4.13 -20.37
N LEU A 379 -7.72 -5.35 -19.83
CA LEU A 379 -6.55 -6.03 -19.29
C LEU A 379 -5.74 -6.65 -20.45
N PRO A 380 -4.41 -6.52 -20.47
CA PRO A 380 -3.61 -7.04 -21.57
C PRO A 380 -3.45 -8.57 -21.49
N GLU A 381 -3.40 -9.24 -22.65
CA GLU A 381 -3.17 -10.70 -22.77
C GLU A 381 -1.81 -11.17 -22.24
N SER A 382 -0.92 -10.24 -21.88
CA SER A 382 0.35 -10.55 -21.20
C SER A 382 0.23 -10.61 -19.67
N LEU A 383 -0.92 -10.26 -19.09
CA LEU A 383 -1.10 -10.12 -17.65
C LEU A 383 -1.03 -11.47 -16.95
N GLU A 384 -0.13 -11.63 -15.97
CA GLU A 384 0.11 -12.88 -15.25
C GLU A 384 -0.43 -12.82 -13.81
N THR A 385 -0.41 -11.64 -13.17
CA THR A 385 -0.77 -11.48 -11.76
C THR A 385 -1.52 -10.19 -11.50
N ILE A 386 -2.55 -10.28 -10.68
CA ILE A 386 -3.30 -9.17 -10.08
C ILE A 386 -3.17 -9.34 -8.58
N GLU A 387 -2.70 -8.33 -7.86
CA GLU A 387 -2.49 -8.40 -6.41
C GLU A 387 -3.66 -7.79 -5.63
N MET A 388 -3.49 -7.61 -4.31
CA MET A 388 -4.57 -7.31 -3.39
C MET A 388 -5.18 -5.92 -3.67
N GLU A 389 -6.52 -5.83 -3.65
CA GLU A 389 -7.27 -4.56 -3.76
C GLU A 389 -6.90 -3.71 -4.99
N ALA A 390 -6.37 -4.35 -6.04
CA ALA A 390 -5.86 -3.67 -7.23
C ALA A 390 -6.88 -2.75 -7.93
N PHE A 391 -8.17 -3.11 -7.92
CA PHE A 391 -9.28 -2.37 -8.52
C PHE A 391 -10.41 -2.07 -7.52
N GLU A 392 -10.09 -2.03 -6.23
CA GLU A 392 -11.05 -1.70 -5.17
C GLU A 392 -11.68 -0.30 -5.41
N ASN A 393 -12.97 -0.11 -5.08
CA ASN A 393 -13.66 1.17 -5.24
C ASN A 393 -13.63 1.75 -6.68
N MET A 394 -13.53 0.89 -7.71
CA MET A 394 -13.70 1.28 -9.11
C MET A 394 -15.11 1.00 -9.63
N PRO A 395 -15.67 1.84 -10.51
CA PRO A 395 -17.02 1.65 -11.06
C PRO A 395 -17.03 0.67 -12.25
N LEU A 396 -16.19 -0.37 -12.21
CA LEU A 396 -16.11 -1.37 -13.27
C LEU A 396 -17.37 -2.25 -13.24
N ILE A 397 -18.11 -2.27 -14.35
CA ILE A 397 -19.29 -3.14 -14.47
C ILE A 397 -18.86 -4.57 -14.76
N ASN A 398 -17.92 -4.74 -15.70
CA ASN A 398 -17.41 -6.03 -16.13
C ASN A 398 -15.88 -6.08 -16.04
N ALA A 399 -15.34 -7.19 -15.55
CA ALA A 399 -13.93 -7.52 -15.58
C ALA A 399 -13.70 -8.81 -16.39
N ILE A 400 -13.05 -8.69 -17.55
CA ILE A 400 -12.63 -9.84 -18.36
C ILE A 400 -11.18 -10.15 -18.02
N ILE A 401 -10.96 -11.28 -17.35
CA ILE A 401 -9.64 -11.72 -16.91
C ILE A 401 -8.95 -12.51 -18.04
N PRO A 402 -7.77 -12.07 -18.51
CA PRO A 402 -7.05 -12.76 -19.59
C PRO A 402 -6.63 -14.19 -19.21
N LYS A 403 -6.52 -15.06 -20.22
CA LYS A 403 -6.12 -16.48 -20.06
C LYS A 403 -4.74 -16.66 -19.43
N SER A 404 -3.90 -15.64 -19.51
CA SER A 404 -2.53 -15.62 -18.99
C SER A 404 -2.46 -15.41 -17.47
N VAL A 405 -3.54 -14.92 -16.84
CA VAL A 405 -3.54 -14.63 -15.40
C VAL A 405 -3.53 -15.94 -14.63
N THR A 406 -2.65 -16.08 -13.64
CA THR A 406 -2.54 -17.29 -12.80
C THR A 406 -2.71 -17.00 -11.30
N LYS A 407 -2.74 -15.73 -10.91
CA LYS A 407 -2.88 -15.30 -9.53
C LYS A 407 -3.70 -14.01 -9.44
N ILE A 408 -4.72 -14.02 -8.58
CA ILE A 408 -5.52 -12.85 -8.21
C ILE A 408 -5.48 -12.72 -6.69
N GLY A 409 -5.12 -11.54 -6.18
CA GLY A 409 -5.06 -11.23 -4.75
C GLY A 409 -6.44 -11.04 -4.13
N ASP A 410 -6.48 -11.03 -2.81
CA ASP A 410 -7.73 -10.80 -2.07
C ASP A 410 -8.33 -9.43 -2.43
N PHE A 411 -9.66 -9.35 -2.52
CA PHE A 411 -10.43 -8.13 -2.72
C PHE A 411 -10.08 -7.32 -3.98
N ALA A 412 -9.44 -7.97 -4.96
CA ALA A 412 -8.91 -7.30 -6.15
C ALA A 412 -9.98 -6.59 -6.98
N PHE A 413 -11.20 -7.13 -7.05
CA PHE A 413 -12.28 -6.58 -7.84
C PHE A 413 -13.56 -6.34 -7.01
N GLU A 414 -14.23 -5.24 -7.34
CA GLU A 414 -15.55 -4.89 -6.86
C GLU A 414 -16.46 -4.60 -8.07
N THR A 415 -16.86 -5.66 -8.78
CA THR A 415 -17.56 -5.55 -10.07
C THR A 415 -18.83 -6.40 -10.08
N GLU A 416 -19.79 -6.07 -10.95
CA GLU A 416 -21.05 -6.82 -11.08
C GLU A 416 -20.90 -8.10 -11.90
N ARG A 417 -19.93 -8.11 -12.83
CA ARG A 417 -19.64 -9.26 -13.69
C ARG A 417 -18.14 -9.51 -13.75
N VAL A 418 -17.75 -10.77 -13.58
CA VAL A 418 -16.38 -11.24 -13.74
C VAL A 418 -16.37 -12.40 -14.73
N GLU A 419 -15.55 -12.29 -15.76
CA GLU A 419 -15.32 -13.36 -16.74
C GLU A 419 -13.92 -13.93 -16.58
N ILE A 420 -13.83 -15.24 -16.36
CA ILE A 420 -12.58 -15.98 -16.30
C ILE A 420 -12.58 -17.12 -17.33
N TYR A 421 -11.40 -17.64 -17.65
CA TYR A 421 -11.25 -18.84 -18.47
C TYR A 421 -10.95 -20.05 -17.62
N ASP A 422 -11.46 -21.23 -18.00
CA ASP A 422 -11.11 -22.50 -17.36
C ASP A 422 -9.82 -23.07 -17.95
N THR A 423 -8.69 -22.75 -17.33
CA THR A 423 -7.38 -23.28 -17.74
C THR A 423 -6.72 -24.01 -16.56
N GLU A 424 -5.83 -24.98 -16.83
CA GLU A 424 -5.10 -25.71 -15.77
C GLU A 424 -4.29 -24.78 -14.83
N LYS A 425 -4.03 -23.54 -15.27
CA LYS A 425 -3.30 -22.51 -14.54
C LYS A 425 -4.14 -21.27 -14.24
N SER A 426 -5.41 -21.26 -14.65
CA SER A 426 -6.29 -20.12 -14.45
C SER A 426 -6.43 -19.89 -12.98
N PRO A 427 -6.63 -18.63 -12.56
CA PRO A 427 -6.80 -18.35 -11.16
C PRO A 427 -8.14 -18.98 -10.79
N VAL A 428 -8.09 -20.19 -10.23
CA VAL A 428 -9.07 -20.66 -9.27
C VAL A 428 -8.95 -19.65 -8.14
N SER A 429 -9.69 -18.56 -8.29
CA SER A 429 -9.76 -17.46 -7.35
C SER A 429 -10.10 -18.06 -6.01
N ARG A 430 -9.16 -18.03 -5.07
CA ARG A 430 -9.47 -18.16 -3.66
C ARG A 430 -10.41 -17.00 -3.33
N GLY A 431 -11.58 -17.31 -2.80
CA GLY A 431 -12.81 -16.54 -3.00
C GLY A 431 -12.84 -15.10 -2.56
N ARG A 432 -11.82 -14.64 -1.85
CA ARG A 432 -11.73 -13.23 -1.48
C ARG A 432 -11.42 -12.32 -2.66
N ALA A 433 -10.86 -12.83 -3.77
CA ALA A 433 -10.51 -12.02 -4.94
C ALA A 433 -11.66 -11.18 -5.51
N PHE A 434 -12.90 -11.66 -5.35
CA PHE A 434 -14.10 -11.03 -5.87
C PHE A 434 -15.15 -10.75 -4.77
N SER A 435 -14.80 -10.87 -3.48
CA SER A 435 -15.77 -10.90 -2.38
C SER A 435 -16.18 -9.53 -1.84
N ASN A 436 -15.96 -8.43 -2.57
CA ASN A 436 -16.35 -7.10 -2.09
C ASN A 436 -17.81 -6.74 -2.41
N LYS A 437 -18.41 -7.44 -3.39
CA LYS A 437 -19.79 -7.22 -3.84
C LYS A 437 -20.37 -8.52 -4.39
N ASP A 438 -21.68 -8.66 -4.32
CA ASP A 438 -22.39 -9.74 -5.03
C ASP A 438 -22.19 -9.56 -6.54
N HIS A 439 -21.81 -10.64 -7.21
CA HIS A 439 -21.43 -10.58 -8.62
C HIS A 439 -21.76 -11.87 -9.36
N LEU A 440 -21.79 -11.77 -10.70
CA LEU A 440 -21.91 -12.92 -11.57
C LEU A 440 -20.52 -13.36 -12.05
N LEU A 441 -20.11 -14.58 -11.68
CA LEU A 441 -18.92 -15.23 -12.21
C LEU A 441 -19.27 -16.05 -13.45
N ILE A 442 -18.61 -15.76 -14.57
CA ILE A 442 -18.76 -16.47 -15.83
C ILE A 442 -17.45 -17.17 -16.14
N VAL A 443 -17.53 -18.48 -16.40
CA VAL A 443 -16.39 -19.30 -16.76
C VAL A 443 -16.48 -19.65 -18.23
N ARG A 444 -15.42 -19.39 -19.00
CA ARG A 444 -15.34 -19.65 -20.45
C ARG A 444 -14.35 -20.75 -20.79
N CYS A 445 -14.63 -21.47 -21.87
CA CYS A 445 -13.71 -22.43 -22.46
C CYS A 445 -12.55 -21.68 -23.17
N PRO A 446 -11.28 -21.97 -22.87
CA PRO A 446 -10.16 -21.26 -23.46
C PRO A 446 -9.96 -21.55 -24.95
N LYS A 447 -10.51 -22.65 -25.48
CA LYS A 447 -10.29 -23.10 -26.88
C LYS A 447 -11.18 -22.40 -27.89
N ASP A 448 -12.44 -22.17 -27.54
CA ASP A 448 -13.47 -21.66 -28.45
C ASP A 448 -14.24 -20.46 -27.88
N ASP A 449 -13.82 -19.94 -26.73
CA ASP A 449 -14.39 -18.77 -26.04
C ASP A 449 -15.86 -18.93 -25.61
N LYS A 450 -16.39 -20.16 -25.69
CA LYS A 450 -17.78 -20.45 -25.32
C LYS A 450 -17.95 -20.40 -23.81
N ILE A 451 -19.10 -19.90 -23.35
CA ILE A 451 -19.48 -19.95 -21.94
C ILE A 451 -19.62 -21.41 -21.51
N LYS A 452 -18.92 -21.76 -20.44
CA LYS A 452 -18.96 -23.07 -19.80
C LYS A 452 -20.08 -23.12 -18.76
N PHE A 453 -20.12 -22.13 -17.89
CA PHE A 453 -21.21 -21.89 -16.94
C PHE A 453 -21.13 -20.45 -16.40
N ALA A 454 -22.20 -20.01 -15.75
CA ALA A 454 -22.27 -18.74 -15.05
C ALA A 454 -22.98 -18.95 -13.71
N VAL A 455 -22.39 -18.46 -12.62
CA VAL A 455 -22.83 -18.71 -11.25
C VAL A 455 -22.75 -17.40 -10.45
N PRO A 456 -23.79 -17.07 -9.68
CA PRO A 456 -23.73 -15.93 -8.78
C PRO A 456 -22.87 -16.21 -7.57
N VAL A 457 -22.16 -15.18 -7.11
CA VAL A 457 -21.24 -15.25 -5.99
C VAL A 457 -21.60 -14.15 -5.01
N TYR A 458 -21.93 -14.54 -3.78
CA TYR A 458 -22.31 -13.61 -2.73
C TYR A 458 -21.09 -13.12 -1.96
N ARG A 459 -21.07 -11.84 -1.61
CA ARG A 459 -20.01 -11.24 -0.79
C ARG A 459 -19.78 -11.98 0.53
N SER A 460 -20.85 -12.50 1.14
CA SER A 460 -20.79 -13.25 2.39
C SER A 460 -20.19 -14.65 2.25
N GLU A 461 -20.13 -15.18 1.03
CA GLU A 461 -19.80 -16.58 0.74
C GLU A 461 -18.75 -16.67 -0.38
N PRO A 462 -17.50 -16.27 -0.10
CA PRO A 462 -16.43 -16.34 -1.09
C PRO A 462 -16.14 -17.79 -1.52
N ILE A 463 -16.02 -18.03 -2.84
CA ILE A 463 -15.71 -19.34 -3.44
C ILE A 463 -14.22 -19.69 -3.25
N ASP A 464 -13.88 -20.71 -2.48
CA ASP A 464 -12.50 -21.19 -2.32
C ASP A 464 -11.97 -21.96 -3.54
N ASP A 465 -12.79 -22.86 -4.09
CA ASP A 465 -12.47 -23.70 -5.26
C ASP A 465 -13.74 -24.06 -6.03
N PHE A 466 -13.62 -24.41 -7.31
CA PHE A 466 -14.70 -25.03 -8.07
C PHE A 466 -14.17 -26.15 -8.96
N SER A 467 -14.89 -27.26 -9.02
CA SER A 467 -14.61 -28.37 -9.92
C SER A 467 -15.84 -28.72 -10.74
N GLN A 468 -15.64 -29.10 -12.00
CA GLN A 468 -16.71 -29.64 -12.82
C GLN A 468 -16.57 -31.16 -12.88
N LEU A 469 -17.62 -31.86 -12.49
CA LEU A 469 -17.76 -33.31 -12.60
C LEU A 469 -18.98 -33.59 -13.49
N SER A 470 -18.71 -34.00 -14.74
CA SER A 470 -19.72 -34.14 -15.79
C SER A 470 -20.61 -32.91 -15.96
N ASP A 471 -21.87 -33.02 -15.53
CA ASP A 471 -22.93 -32.04 -15.63
C ASP A 471 -23.19 -31.38 -14.26
N GLU A 472 -22.25 -31.45 -13.32
CA GLU A 472 -22.32 -30.80 -12.01
C GLU A 472 -21.15 -29.83 -11.85
N VAL A 473 -21.42 -28.66 -11.28
CA VAL A 473 -20.38 -27.73 -10.80
C VAL A 473 -20.40 -27.78 -9.29
N ILE A 474 -19.31 -28.25 -8.69
CA ILE A 474 -19.12 -28.28 -7.25
C ILE A 474 -18.29 -27.08 -6.87
N MET A 475 -18.83 -26.21 -6.02
CA MET A 475 -18.14 -25.04 -5.47
C MET A 475 -17.82 -25.28 -4.00
N SER A 476 -16.56 -25.18 -3.61
CA SER A 476 -16.15 -25.11 -2.21
C SER A 476 -16.16 -23.66 -1.76
N LEU A 477 -16.83 -23.36 -0.65
CA LEU A 477 -16.89 -22.03 -0.05
C LEU A 477 -15.80 -21.90 1.02
N PHE A 478 -15.35 -20.67 1.27
CA PHE A 478 -14.26 -20.38 2.21
C PHE A 478 -14.57 -20.75 3.67
N ASN A 479 -15.85 -20.81 4.02
CA ASN A 479 -16.30 -21.31 5.33
C ASN A 479 -16.16 -22.84 5.47
N GLY A 480 -15.65 -23.53 4.45
CA GLY A 480 -15.45 -24.98 4.40
C GLY A 480 -16.68 -25.76 3.95
N THR A 481 -17.78 -25.11 3.58
CA THR A 481 -18.94 -25.78 2.99
C THR A 481 -18.73 -26.03 1.50
N THR A 482 -19.59 -26.84 0.91
CA THR A 482 -19.56 -27.12 -0.52
C THR A 482 -20.97 -27.05 -1.05
N GLU A 483 -21.15 -26.32 -2.14
CA GLU A 483 -22.40 -26.23 -2.87
C GLU A 483 -22.28 -26.99 -4.18
N THR A 484 -23.26 -27.84 -4.48
CA THR A 484 -23.29 -28.60 -5.73
C THR A 484 -24.41 -28.07 -6.60
N TYR A 485 -24.03 -27.59 -7.78
CA TYR A 485 -24.94 -27.15 -8.80
C TYR A 485 -25.09 -28.29 -9.80
N ASP A 486 -26.09 -29.14 -9.57
CA ASP A 486 -26.42 -30.26 -10.45
C ASP A 486 -27.18 -29.76 -11.69
N TYR A 487 -26.59 -29.88 -12.88
CA TYR A 487 -27.24 -29.60 -14.17
C TYR A 487 -28.02 -30.80 -14.71
N THR A 488 -27.71 -32.00 -14.26
CA THR A 488 -28.32 -33.29 -14.62
C THR A 488 -29.68 -33.57 -13.97
N LEU A 489 -29.88 -33.34 -12.66
CA LEU A 489 -31.17 -33.64 -12.00
C LEU A 489 -32.33 -32.86 -12.65
N TYR A 490 -32.05 -31.62 -13.06
CA TYR A 490 -33.03 -30.77 -13.73
C TYR A 490 -33.25 -31.17 -15.18
N ASP A 491 -32.21 -31.58 -15.90
CA ASP A 491 -32.34 -32.22 -17.21
C ASP A 491 -33.22 -33.48 -17.14
N LEU A 492 -33.17 -34.21 -16.01
CA LEU A 492 -33.99 -35.40 -15.73
C LEU A 492 -35.45 -35.05 -15.37
N VAL A 493 -35.67 -33.98 -14.59
CA VAL A 493 -37.00 -33.46 -14.26
C VAL A 493 -37.67 -32.89 -15.51
N PHE A 494 -36.94 -32.15 -16.35
CA PHE A 494 -37.46 -31.57 -17.60
C PHE A 494 -37.67 -32.59 -18.72
N GLN A 495 -36.82 -33.62 -18.82
CA GLN A 495 -37.10 -34.77 -19.71
C GLN A 495 -38.39 -35.51 -19.32
N LYS A 496 -38.80 -35.47 -18.05
CA LYS A 496 -40.08 -36.04 -17.60
C LYS A 496 -41.27 -35.12 -17.87
N THR A 497 -41.10 -33.80 -17.88
CA THR A 497 -42.18 -32.84 -18.18
C THR A 497 -42.37 -32.58 -19.67
N TYR A 498 -41.32 -32.70 -20.49
CA TYR A 498 -41.36 -32.45 -21.93
C TYR A 498 -41.08 -33.74 -22.71
N ASN A 499 -42.15 -34.47 -23.04
CA ASN A 499 -42.10 -35.78 -23.71
C ASN A 499 -41.83 -35.70 -25.24
N GLY A 500 -41.07 -34.70 -25.68
CA GLY A 500 -40.72 -34.51 -27.08
C GLY A 500 -39.23 -34.72 -27.31
N GLU A 501 -38.86 -35.60 -28.24
CA GLU A 501 -37.49 -35.92 -28.69
C GLU A 501 -36.73 -34.73 -29.33
N ASN A 502 -37.07 -33.48 -28.98
CA ASN A 502 -36.62 -32.29 -29.67
C ASN A 502 -35.57 -31.51 -28.85
N ILE A 503 -34.44 -31.22 -29.49
CA ILE A 503 -33.31 -30.41 -28.99
C ILE A 503 -33.77 -29.04 -28.42
N SER A 504 -34.96 -28.59 -28.81
CA SER A 504 -35.67 -27.45 -28.24
C SER A 504 -35.85 -27.51 -26.71
N GLY A 505 -36.23 -28.67 -26.14
CA GLY A 505 -36.59 -28.80 -24.72
C GLY A 505 -35.40 -28.70 -23.76
N LYS A 506 -34.29 -29.38 -24.07
CA LYS A 506 -33.03 -29.28 -23.29
C LYS A 506 -32.47 -27.86 -23.30
N PHE A 507 -32.62 -27.18 -24.43
CA PHE A 507 -32.19 -25.80 -24.55
C PHE A 507 -33.12 -24.83 -23.83
N MET A 508 -34.44 -25.05 -23.86
CA MET A 508 -35.38 -24.29 -23.05
C MET A 508 -35.12 -24.47 -21.55
N ALA A 509 -34.71 -25.65 -21.09
CA ALA A 509 -34.30 -25.86 -19.71
C ALA A 509 -33.02 -25.09 -19.35
N ALA A 510 -32.00 -25.09 -20.21
CA ALA A 510 -30.79 -24.28 -20.04
C ALA A 510 -31.09 -22.77 -20.07
N TYR A 511 -31.97 -22.33 -20.98
CA TYR A 511 -32.42 -20.95 -21.14
C TYR A 511 -33.29 -20.46 -19.98
N TYR A 512 -34.21 -21.28 -19.47
CA TYR A 512 -35.01 -20.96 -18.27
C TYR A 512 -34.17 -20.98 -16.99
N ARG A 513 -33.14 -21.85 -16.90
CA ARG A 513 -32.15 -21.83 -15.81
C ARG A 513 -31.30 -20.56 -15.83
N LEU A 514 -31.00 -20.07 -17.02
CA LEU A 514 -30.42 -18.76 -17.24
C LEU A 514 -31.42 -17.66 -16.81
N MET A 515 -32.70 -17.67 -17.19
CA MET A 515 -33.59 -16.57 -16.76
C MET A 515 -34.04 -16.60 -15.29
N TYR A 516 -34.03 -17.76 -14.60
CA TYR A 516 -34.60 -17.91 -13.25
C TYR A 516 -33.74 -18.77 -12.31
N PRO A 517 -32.60 -18.25 -11.85
CA PRO A 517 -31.87 -18.85 -10.74
C PRO A 517 -32.72 -18.73 -9.46
N ILE A 518 -33.13 -19.88 -8.95
CA ILE A 518 -34.13 -20.04 -7.90
C ILE A 518 -33.67 -19.37 -6.59
N ASP A 519 -32.35 -19.28 -6.40
CA ASP A 519 -31.71 -18.78 -5.18
C ASP A 519 -31.07 -17.40 -5.33
N LEU A 520 -31.36 -16.65 -6.41
CA LEU A 520 -30.80 -15.30 -6.58
C LEU A 520 -31.57 -14.21 -5.84
N GLY A 521 -30.83 -13.40 -5.06
CA GLY A 521 -31.27 -12.08 -4.61
C GLY A 521 -31.67 -11.19 -5.79
N SER A 522 -32.59 -10.24 -5.55
CA SER A 522 -33.30 -9.51 -6.62
C SER A 522 -32.39 -8.75 -7.60
N GLU A 523 -31.27 -8.19 -7.14
CA GLU A 523 -30.33 -7.45 -8.00
C GLU A 523 -29.43 -8.36 -8.83
N ALA A 524 -28.87 -9.42 -8.24
CA ALA A 524 -28.09 -10.41 -8.97
C ALA A 524 -28.96 -11.14 -10.02
N ARG A 525 -30.24 -11.38 -9.71
CA ARG A 525 -31.22 -11.92 -10.66
C ARG A 525 -31.44 -11.01 -11.87
N LYS A 526 -31.61 -9.71 -11.65
CA LYS A 526 -31.76 -8.72 -12.74
C LYS A 526 -30.52 -8.65 -13.62
N MET A 527 -29.32 -8.64 -13.02
CA MET A 527 -28.05 -8.62 -13.75
C MET A 527 -27.87 -9.88 -14.60
N TYR A 528 -28.20 -11.05 -14.03
CA TYR A 528 -28.15 -12.33 -14.72
C TYR A 528 -29.10 -12.36 -15.93
N ILE A 529 -30.38 -12.02 -15.74
CA ILE A 529 -31.38 -11.95 -16.82
C ILE A 529 -30.93 -10.99 -17.93
N SER A 530 -30.46 -9.79 -17.57
CA SER A 530 -29.95 -8.81 -18.55
C SER A 530 -28.77 -9.35 -19.36
N TYR A 531 -27.86 -10.08 -18.72
CA TYR A 531 -26.72 -10.70 -19.41
C TYR A 531 -27.17 -11.78 -20.39
N ILE A 532 -28.13 -12.63 -20.02
CA ILE A 532 -28.63 -13.69 -20.90
C ILE A 532 -29.38 -13.11 -22.09
N ASP A 533 -30.14 -12.06 -21.86
CA ASP A 533 -30.82 -11.32 -22.90
C ASP A 533 -29.83 -10.71 -23.91
N GLU A 534 -28.69 -10.19 -23.44
CA GLU A 534 -27.62 -9.62 -24.28
C GLU A 534 -26.86 -10.69 -25.08
N HIS A 535 -26.68 -11.89 -24.50
CA HIS A 535 -25.84 -12.97 -25.06
C HIS A 535 -26.66 -14.16 -25.57
N ALA A 536 -27.98 -13.99 -25.75
CA ALA A 536 -28.90 -15.06 -26.14
C ALA A 536 -28.45 -15.77 -27.43
N GLU A 537 -27.98 -15.02 -28.43
CA GLU A 537 -27.49 -15.55 -29.71
C GLU A 537 -26.23 -16.44 -29.55
N ASP A 538 -25.28 -16.04 -28.70
CA ASP A 538 -24.07 -16.81 -28.41
C ASP A 538 -24.40 -18.08 -27.61
N ILE A 539 -25.31 -17.97 -26.65
CA ILE A 539 -25.84 -19.10 -25.88
C ILE A 539 -26.58 -20.08 -26.81
N LEU A 540 -27.34 -19.57 -27.79
CA LEU A 540 -28.04 -20.36 -28.82
C LEU A 540 -27.09 -21.07 -29.80
N SER A 541 -25.90 -20.52 -30.02
CA SER A 541 -24.84 -21.12 -30.86
C SER A 541 -24.23 -22.39 -30.25
N LEU A 542 -24.57 -22.74 -29.01
CA LEU A 542 -24.16 -23.96 -28.31
C LEU A 542 -24.88 -25.23 -28.79
N LYS A 543 -25.84 -25.12 -29.73
CA LYS A 543 -26.64 -26.27 -30.21
C LYS A 543 -25.93 -27.13 -31.28
N PRO A 544 -26.27 -28.43 -31.37
CA PRO A 544 -26.05 -29.23 -32.58
C PRO A 544 -26.95 -28.75 -33.74
N GLU A 545 -26.47 -28.92 -34.98
CA GLU A 545 -26.92 -28.35 -36.28
C GLU A 545 -28.43 -28.40 -36.68
N LYS A 546 -29.38 -28.80 -35.82
CA LYS A 546 -30.77 -29.12 -36.22
C LYS A 546 -31.90 -28.25 -35.62
N ALA A 547 -31.62 -27.18 -34.89
CA ALA A 547 -32.69 -26.30 -34.37
C ALA A 547 -32.86 -25.03 -35.21
N ASP A 548 -34.10 -24.68 -35.57
CA ASP A 548 -34.41 -23.40 -36.23
C ASP A 548 -34.35 -22.24 -35.22
N ILE A 549 -33.18 -21.61 -35.16
CA ILE A 549 -32.86 -20.51 -34.24
C ILE A 549 -33.63 -19.23 -34.60
N SER A 550 -34.02 -19.06 -35.86
CA SER A 550 -34.60 -17.82 -36.37
C SER A 550 -36.06 -17.63 -35.92
N GLN A 551 -36.86 -18.70 -35.89
CA GLN A 551 -38.23 -18.62 -35.40
C GLN A 551 -38.27 -18.37 -33.89
N TRP A 552 -37.38 -19.00 -33.12
CA TRP A 552 -37.32 -18.82 -31.67
C TRP A 552 -36.88 -17.40 -31.27
N LEU A 553 -35.86 -16.83 -31.93
CA LEU A 553 -35.41 -15.45 -31.66
C LEU A 553 -36.52 -14.43 -31.89
N LYS A 554 -37.40 -14.71 -32.84
CA LYS A 554 -38.58 -13.91 -33.11
C LYS A 554 -39.61 -14.03 -31.99
N ASP A 555 -39.94 -15.25 -31.58
CA ASP A 555 -40.92 -15.53 -30.51
C ASP A 555 -40.46 -14.94 -29.15
N TYR A 556 -39.17 -15.02 -28.83
CA TYR A 556 -38.57 -14.39 -27.65
C TYR A 556 -38.69 -12.85 -27.69
N LYS A 557 -38.27 -12.22 -28.81
CA LYS A 557 -38.36 -10.76 -28.97
C LYS A 557 -39.81 -10.25 -28.90
N GLU A 558 -40.78 -11.04 -29.35
CA GLU A 558 -42.21 -10.70 -29.33
C GLU A 558 -42.85 -10.86 -27.94
N ASN A 559 -42.30 -11.69 -27.04
CA ASN A 559 -42.91 -12.00 -25.75
C ASN A 559 -42.12 -11.49 -24.52
N LYS A 560 -40.94 -10.88 -24.71
CA LYS A 560 -40.02 -10.44 -23.63
C LYS A 560 -40.69 -9.62 -22.52
N ASP A 561 -41.62 -8.72 -22.86
CA ASP A 561 -42.29 -7.85 -21.89
C ASP A 561 -43.27 -8.60 -20.97
N ILE A 562 -43.80 -9.74 -21.42
CA ILE A 562 -44.69 -10.59 -20.62
C ILE A 562 -43.88 -11.37 -19.57
N TYR A 563 -42.65 -11.77 -19.92
CA TYR A 563 -41.75 -12.47 -19.01
C TYR A 563 -41.11 -11.55 -17.95
N ASN A 564 -40.95 -10.27 -18.28
CA ASN A 564 -40.41 -9.25 -17.37
C ASN A 564 -41.45 -8.61 -16.42
N ALA A 565 -42.74 -8.78 -16.68
CA ALA A 565 -43.83 -8.15 -15.92
C ALA A 565 -44.07 -8.76 -14.52
N ASP A 566 -43.56 -9.95 -14.24
CA ASP A 566 -43.77 -10.68 -12.96
C ASP A 566 -42.61 -10.48 -11.95
N ILE A 567 -41.72 -9.50 -12.20
CA ILE A 567 -40.57 -9.16 -11.34
C ILE A 567 -40.95 -8.08 -10.29
N GLY A 568 -42.22 -7.69 -10.23
CA GLY A 568 -42.72 -6.61 -9.38
C GLY A 568 -43.30 -7.10 -8.05
N ASP A 569 -42.63 -6.73 -6.95
CA ASP A 569 -43.19 -6.51 -5.61
C ASP A 569 -43.54 -7.75 -4.76
N ASP A 570 -42.55 -8.61 -4.50
CA ASP A 570 -42.60 -9.44 -3.28
C ASP A 570 -42.05 -8.60 -2.12
N GLY A 571 -42.97 -7.89 -1.47
CA GLY A 571 -42.70 -7.01 -0.35
C GLY A 571 -41.98 -7.68 0.82
N GLU A 572 -41.19 -6.87 1.51
CA GLU A 572 -40.51 -7.13 2.79
C GLU A 572 -41.35 -8.01 3.74
N THR A 573 -41.07 -9.31 3.81
CA THR A 573 -41.31 -10.10 5.03
C THR A 573 -40.17 -11.09 5.18
N GLY A 574 -39.34 -10.85 6.20
CA GLY A 574 -38.26 -11.75 6.57
C GLY A 574 -38.81 -13.07 7.08
N ASP A 575 -38.63 -14.14 6.30
CA ASP A 575 -38.66 -15.51 6.78
C ASP A 575 -37.87 -16.40 5.79
N GLU A 576 -36.57 -16.56 6.04
CA GLU A 576 -35.59 -17.26 5.19
C GLU A 576 -35.81 -18.79 5.09
N ASN A 577 -36.97 -19.33 5.46
CA ASN A 577 -37.23 -20.78 5.51
C ASN A 577 -38.49 -21.25 4.78
N LYS A 578 -38.94 -20.53 3.74
CA LYS A 578 -40.10 -20.95 2.90
C LYS A 578 -39.81 -21.17 1.42
N LEU A 579 -38.55 -21.38 1.03
CA LEU A 579 -38.14 -21.53 -0.39
C LEU A 579 -38.13 -22.98 -0.93
N ALA A 580 -38.83 -23.91 -0.28
CA ALA A 580 -39.00 -25.28 -0.79
C ALA A 580 -40.41 -25.83 -0.51
N SER A 581 -41.47 -25.17 -1.02
CA SER A 581 -42.82 -25.74 -1.01
C SER A 581 -43.32 -26.05 -2.43
N GLU A 582 -44.03 -27.17 -2.55
CA GLU A 582 -44.76 -27.66 -3.74
C GLU A 582 -45.66 -26.56 -4.38
N GLU A 583 -45.95 -25.50 -3.63
CA GLU A 583 -46.77 -24.36 -4.02
C GLU A 583 -46.14 -23.52 -5.15
N ASN A 584 -44.81 -23.37 -5.20
CA ASN A 584 -44.11 -22.69 -6.30
C ASN A 584 -44.04 -23.54 -7.58
N GLU A 585 -43.96 -24.87 -7.43
CA GLU A 585 -44.03 -25.82 -8.54
C GLU A 585 -45.43 -25.81 -9.18
N GLU A 586 -46.47 -25.68 -8.36
CA GLU A 586 -47.86 -25.58 -8.80
C GLU A 586 -48.19 -24.19 -9.38
N ARG A 587 -47.52 -23.14 -8.90
CA ARG A 587 -47.60 -21.77 -9.47
C ARG A 587 -46.97 -21.70 -10.87
N LEU A 588 -45.79 -22.31 -11.05
CA LEU A 588 -45.14 -22.45 -12.36
C LEU A 588 -45.94 -23.34 -13.32
N LYS A 589 -46.52 -24.45 -12.84
CA LYS A 589 -47.45 -25.30 -13.62
C LYS A 589 -48.69 -24.52 -14.07
N ASN A 590 -49.23 -23.64 -13.23
CA ASN A 590 -50.43 -22.85 -13.54
C ASN A 590 -50.18 -21.70 -14.53
N ILE A 591 -48.97 -21.14 -14.57
CA ILE A 591 -48.60 -20.06 -15.52
C ILE A 591 -48.38 -20.61 -16.94
N LEU A 592 -47.69 -21.76 -17.06
CA LEU A 592 -47.47 -22.44 -18.34
C LEU A 592 -48.77 -22.93 -18.97
N TRP A 593 -49.72 -23.44 -18.17
CA TRP A 593 -50.98 -23.93 -18.73
C TRP A 593 -51.96 -22.84 -19.17
N LYS A 594 -51.97 -21.65 -18.54
CA LYS A 594 -53.03 -20.67 -18.85
C LYS A 594 -52.91 -20.01 -20.22
N LYS A 595 -51.69 -19.86 -20.75
CA LYS A 595 -51.47 -19.24 -22.06
C LYS A 595 -51.63 -20.25 -23.21
N GLU A 596 -51.20 -21.50 -23.01
CA GLU A 596 -51.36 -22.57 -24.00
C GLU A 596 -52.82 -23.09 -24.11
N LEU A 597 -53.62 -23.02 -23.04
CA LEU A 597 -55.01 -23.50 -23.07
C LEU A 597 -55.98 -22.56 -23.80
N ASP A 598 -55.69 -21.26 -23.83
CA ASP A 598 -56.55 -20.27 -24.49
C ASP A 598 -56.27 -20.18 -26.01
N GLU A 599 -55.05 -20.49 -26.45
CA GLU A 599 -54.71 -20.63 -27.87
C GLU A 599 -55.20 -21.96 -28.49
N TYR A 600 -55.36 -23.02 -27.69
CA TYR A 600 -55.90 -24.31 -28.16
C TYR A 600 -57.44 -24.38 -28.18
N LYS A 601 -58.15 -23.33 -27.76
CA LYS A 601 -59.63 -23.30 -27.69
C LYS A 601 -60.33 -22.60 -28.86
N LEU A 602 -59.62 -22.20 -29.92
CA LEU A 602 -60.23 -21.67 -31.16
C LEU A 602 -60.17 -22.64 -32.33
#